data_AF-X1D8L3-F1
#
_entry.id   AF-X1D8L3-F1
#
_cell.length_a   1.000
_cell.length_b   1.000
_cell.length_c   1.000
_cell.angle_alpha   90.00
_cell.angle_beta   90.00
_cell.angle_gamma   90.00
#
_symmetry.space_group_name_H-M   'P 1'
#
loop_
_entity.id
_entity.type
_entity.pdbx_description
1 polymer ?
#
loop_
_entity_poly.entity_id
_entity_poly.type
_entity_poly.pdbx_seq_one_letter_code
_entity_poly.pdbx_strand_id
1 'polypeptide(L)' 'DDYNKAIELVDAKKITLEPLMTMHFPFEDYNKAYKFIDDKKDKVMKVFIDVNQK' A
#
# COMPACT_ATOMS: atom_id res chain seq x y z
N ASP A 1 2.45 19.37 -9.81
CA ASP A 1 2.94 18.80 -11.08
C ASP A 1 3.44 17.36 -10.95
N ASP A 2 4.30 17.04 -9.97
CA ASP A 2 4.87 15.69 -9.80
C ASP A 2 3.85 14.56 -9.64
N TYR A 3 2.74 14.81 -8.94
CA TYR A 3 1.65 13.85 -8.79
C TYR A 3 1.02 13.46 -10.13
N ASN A 4 0.72 14.44 -10.98
CA ASN A 4 0.15 14.20 -12.31
C ASN A 4 1.14 13.42 -13.17
N LYS A 5 2.43 13.73 -13.06
CA LYS A 5 3.46 13.00 -13.80
C LYS A 5 3.59 11.55 -13.34
N ALA A 6 3.46 11.29 -12.04
CA ALA A 6 3.46 9.95 -11.50
C ALA A 6 2.27 9.12 -12.01
N ILE A 7 1.07 9.73 -12.09
CA ILE A 7 -0.11 9.08 -12.68
C ILE A 7 0.14 8.71 -14.14
N GLU A 8 0.62 9.64 -14.97
CA GLU A 8 0.91 9.36 -16.38
C GLU A 8 1.89 8.18 -16.57
N LEU A 9 2.89 8.07 -15.70
CA LEU A 9 3.89 7.00 -15.77
C LEU A 9 3.31 5.63 -15.36
N VAL A 10 2.38 5.62 -14.41
CA VAL A 10 1.65 4.43 -13.97
C VAL A 10 0.65 4.00 -15.04
N ASP A 11 -0.13 4.93 -15.59
CA ASP A 11 -1.11 4.68 -16.66
C ASP A 11 -0.43 4.19 -17.94
N ALA A 12 0.73 4.75 -18.27
CA ALA A 12 1.56 4.30 -19.39
C ALA A 12 2.28 2.95 -19.14
N LYS A 13 2.05 2.29 -17.99
CA LYS A 13 2.69 1.04 -17.55
C LYS A 13 4.22 1.10 -17.52
N LYS A 14 4.79 2.30 -17.40
CA LYS A 14 6.25 2.51 -17.28
C LYS A 14 6.72 2.30 -15.85
N ILE A 15 5.82 2.40 -14.88
CA ILE A 15 6.07 2.14 -13.45
C ILE A 15 4.98 1.20 -12.93
N THR A 16 5.37 0.05 -12.38
CA THR A 16 4.45 -0.90 -11.74
C THR A 16 4.49 -0.70 -10.23
N LEU A 17 3.35 -0.29 -9.63
CA LEU A 17 3.23 -0.08 -8.19
C LEU A 17 2.84 -1.34 -7.41
N GLU A 18 2.34 -2.36 -8.10
CA GLU A 18 1.84 -3.61 -7.51
C GLU A 18 2.86 -4.32 -6.59
N PRO A 19 4.16 -4.42 -6.93
CA PRO A 19 5.14 -5.07 -6.05
C PRO A 19 5.34 -4.35 -4.70
N LEU A 20 5.00 -3.06 -4.64
CA LEU A 20 5.07 -2.28 -3.40
C LEU A 20 3.84 -2.50 -2.52
N MET A 21 2.76 -3.12 -3.02
CA MET A 21 1.52 -3.41 -2.28
C MET A 21 1.65 -4.72 -1.50
N THR A 22 2.54 -4.75 -0.52
CA THR A 22 2.96 -6.00 0.14
C THR A 22 1.88 -6.57 1.07
N MET A 23 1.04 -5.74 1.69
CA MET A 23 0.03 -6.19 2.66
C MET A 23 -1.19 -5.26 2.67
N HIS A 24 -2.38 -5.86 2.74
CA HIS A 24 -3.65 -5.16 2.88
C HIS A 24 -4.36 -5.62 4.16
N PHE A 25 -4.98 -4.68 4.87
CA PHE A 25 -5.81 -4.94 6.03
C PHE A 25 -7.18 -4.26 5.86
N PRO A 26 -8.29 -4.90 6.26
CA PRO A 26 -9.56 -4.20 6.34
C PRO A 26 -9.48 -3.11 7.41
N PHE A 27 -10.25 -2.04 7.24
CA PHE A 27 -10.25 -0.92 8.19
C PHE A 27 -10.59 -1.33 9.63
N GLU A 28 -11.46 -2.32 9.80
CA GLU A 28 -11.80 -2.89 11.13
C GLU A 28 -10.57 -3.44 11.87
N ASP A 29 -9.57 -3.91 11.11
CA ASP A 29 -8.32 -4.48 11.62
C ASP A 29 -7.15 -3.50 11.61
N TYR A 30 -7.41 -2.19 11.57
CA TYR A 30 -6.37 -1.15 11.59
C TYR A 30 -5.32 -1.38 12.69
N ASN A 31 -5.75 -1.73 13.91
CA ASN A 31 -4.82 -2.03 15.01
C ASN A 31 -3.91 -3.23 14.74
N LYS A 32 -4.42 -4.26 14.04
CA LYS A 32 -3.61 -5.42 13.63
C LYS A 32 -2.59 -5.02 12.57
N ALA A 33 -2.92 -4.07 11.70
CA ALA A 33 -1.98 -3.53 10.72
C ALA A 33 -0.76 -2.88 11.40
N TYR A 34 -0.97 -2.07 12.46
CA TYR A 34 0.14 -1.48 13.24
C TYR A 34 0.99 -2.52 13.93
N LYS A 35 0.34 -3.50 14.59
CA LYS A 35 1.07 -4.59 15.25
C LYS A 35 1.88 -5.41 14.24
N PHE A 36 1.34 -5.63 13.05
CA PHE A 36 2.04 -6.35 11.98
C PHE A 36 3.27 -5.59 11.46
N ILE A 37 3.19 -4.25 11.35
CA ILE A 37 4.36 -3.42 11.03
C ILE A 37 5.41 -3.57 12.12
N ASP A 38 5.00 -3.52 13.39
CA ASP A 38 5.93 -3.60 14.53
C ASP A 38 6.63 -4.96 14.61
N ASP A 39 5.89 -6.05 14.43
CA ASP A 39 6.38 -7.43 14.48
C ASP A 39 7.24 -7.80 13.25
N LYS A 40 7.05 -7.11 12.11
CA LYS A 40 7.70 -7.47 10.83
C LYS A 40 8.38 -6.29 10.12
N LYS A 41 8.95 -5.35 10.88
CA LYS A 41 9.64 -4.15 10.35
C LYS A 41 10.63 -4.45 9.22
N ASP A 42 11.33 -5.58 9.29
CA ASP A 42 12.37 -5.94 8.31
C ASP A 42 11.84 -6.56 7.02
N LYS A 43 10.56 -6.96 6.98
CA LYS A 43 9.98 -7.76 5.87
C LYS A 43 8.83 -7.08 5.14
N VAL A 44 8.39 -5.92 5.61
CA VAL A 44 7.17 -5.27 5.11
C VAL A 44 7.50 -3.88 4.63
N MET A 45 7.39 -3.66 3.33
CA MET A 45 7.75 -2.38 2.71
C MET A 45 6.61 -1.36 2.77
N LYS A 46 5.37 -1.80 2.55
CA LYS A 46 4.19 -0.92 2.61
C LYS A 46 2.94 -1.71 2.99
N VAL A 47 2.19 -1.16 3.95
CA VAL A 47 0.92 -1.71 4.43
C VAL A 47 -0.20 -0.78 4.01
N PHE A 48 -1.26 -1.35 3.45
CA PHE A 48 -2.45 -0.65 2.98
C PHE A 48 -3.63 -0.99 3.89
N ILE A 49 -4.48 -0.01 4.14
CA ILE A 49 -5.72 -0.18 4.88
C ILE A 49 -6.87 0.12 3.93
N ASP A 50 -7.72 -0.88 3.72
CA ASP A 50 -8.86 -0.79 2.82
C ASP A 50 -10.07 -0.23 3.60
N VAL A 51 -10.45 1.01 3.28
CA VAL A 51 -11.52 1.76 3.97
C VAL A 51 -12.92 1.56 3.37
N ASN A 52 -13.02 0.98 2.18
CA ASN A 52 -14.27 0.82 1.42
C ASN A 52 -14.53 -0.65 1.04
N GLN A 53 -14.25 -1.60 1.94
CA GLN A 53 -14.72 -2.97 1.76
C GLN A 53 -16.23 -3.00 2.05
N LYS A 54 -17.04 -3.06 1.00
CA LYS A 54 -18.49 -3.26 1.05
C LYS A 54 -18.83 -4.74 1.10
#